data_AF-A0ABC9Y8L8-F1
#
_entry.id   AF-A0ABC9Y8L8-F1
#
_cell.length_a   1.000
_cell.length_b   1.000
_cell.length_c   1.000
_cell.angle_alpha   90.00
_cell.angle_beta   90.00
_cell.angle_gamma   90.00
#
_symmetry.space_group_name_H-M   'P 1'
#
loop_
_entity.id
_entity.type
_entity.pdbx_description
1 polymer ?
#
loop_
_entity_poly.entity_id
_entity_poly.type
_entity_poly.pdbx_seq_one_letter_code
_entity_poly.pdbx_strand_id
1 'polypeptide(L)'
;MSALEWFAHKPLGGGIFWIQERFYESGNRANIWLVRGSQRDVVIDTGLGLRSLPDYLRASGLLEPPEGAGPRPLLAVATHVHFDHSGGLQHFEEVAVHSAEAAALLRGDNYEAVTWLSDREVARPPRPGWRARHFRVPPVRPTRLLQEGDVISLGDRQLTVMHMPGHSRGSICLHDKDRKILFSGDVVYDGSMIDWLPYSRISDYVASCQRLMELVDRGLVEKVLA
;
A
#
# COMPACT_ATOMS: atom_id res chain seq x y z
N MET A 1 -3.34 21.15 -10.58
CA MET A 1 -3.99 19.85 -10.30
C MET A 1 -4.01 19.60 -8.81
N SER A 2 -5.19 19.43 -8.24
CA SER A 2 -5.46 19.14 -6.83
C SER A 2 -5.38 17.64 -6.51
N ALA A 3 -5.47 17.27 -5.23
CA ALA A 3 -5.58 15.87 -4.82
C ALA A 3 -6.93 15.24 -5.23
N LEU A 4 -8.02 16.03 -5.19
CA LEU A 4 -9.35 15.61 -5.66
C LEU A 4 -9.38 15.27 -7.16
N GLU A 5 -8.55 15.95 -7.96
CA GLU A 5 -8.39 15.61 -9.38
C GLU A 5 -7.50 14.37 -9.60
N TRP A 6 -6.50 14.14 -8.73
CA TRP A 6 -5.52 13.07 -8.92
C TRP A 6 -6.03 11.70 -8.54
N PHE A 7 -6.82 11.60 -7.47
CA PHE A 7 -7.33 10.33 -6.97
C PHE A 7 -8.80 10.10 -7.33
N ALA A 8 -9.21 8.83 -7.39
CA ALA A 8 -10.61 8.40 -7.40
C ALA A 8 -10.78 7.28 -6.39
N HIS A 9 -12.01 7.05 -5.93
CA HIS A 9 -12.29 5.93 -5.05
C HIS A 9 -13.61 5.23 -5.40
N LYS A 10 -13.72 3.97 -4.97
CA LYS A 10 -14.94 3.17 -5.02
C LYS A 10 -15.14 2.45 -3.67
N PRO A 11 -16.33 2.54 -3.05
CA PRO A 11 -16.63 1.74 -1.85
C PRO A 11 -16.77 0.26 -2.22
N LEU A 12 -16.20 -0.62 -1.40
CA LEU A 12 -16.36 -2.07 -1.52
C LEU A 12 -17.24 -2.68 -0.41
N GLY A 13 -17.77 -1.85 0.49
CA GLY A 13 -18.51 -2.27 1.67
C GLY A 13 -17.62 -2.56 2.88
N GLY A 14 -18.22 -2.70 4.06
CA GLY A 14 -17.50 -3.04 5.30
C GLY A 14 -16.40 -2.05 5.69
N GLY A 15 -16.58 -0.77 5.36
CA GLY A 15 -15.57 0.27 5.61
C GLY A 15 -14.31 0.16 4.74
N ILE A 16 -14.36 -0.55 3.62
CA ILE A 16 -13.22 -0.67 2.68
C ILE A 16 -13.48 0.20 1.45
N PHE A 17 -12.49 0.98 1.06
CA PHE A 17 -12.49 1.76 -0.17
C PHE A 17 -11.27 1.42 -1.00
N TRP A 18 -11.52 1.20 -2.29
CA TRP A 18 -10.48 1.12 -3.30
C TRP A 18 -10.17 2.52 -3.82
N ILE A 19 -8.91 2.91 -3.84
CA ILE A 19 -8.44 4.22 -4.29
C ILE A 19 -7.42 4.03 -5.41
N GLN A 20 -7.48 4.89 -6.43
CA GLN A 20 -6.58 4.83 -7.57
C GLN A 20 -6.11 6.21 -8.01
N GLU A 21 -4.90 6.27 -8.58
CA GLU A 21 -4.34 7.45 -9.23
C GLU A 21 -4.85 7.54 -10.68
N ARG A 22 -5.66 8.56 -10.97
CA ARG A 22 -6.37 8.72 -12.26
C ARG A 22 -5.45 8.94 -13.45
N PHE A 23 -4.30 9.56 -13.23
CA PHE A 23 -3.38 9.98 -14.28
C PHE A 23 -2.07 9.19 -14.28
N TYR A 24 -2.00 8.11 -13.50
CA TYR A 24 -0.97 7.10 -13.61
C TYR A 24 -1.55 5.92 -14.40
N GLU A 25 -1.04 5.73 -15.62
CA GLU A 25 -1.48 4.74 -16.59
C GLU A 25 -0.30 3.77 -16.82
N SER A 26 -0.13 2.85 -15.88
CA SER A 26 0.92 1.83 -15.91
C SER A 26 0.36 0.48 -15.49
N GLY A 27 1.04 -0.59 -15.93
CA GLY A 27 0.87 -1.92 -15.37
C GLY A 27 1.37 -2.02 -13.92
N ASN A 28 2.29 -1.13 -13.52
CA ASN A 28 2.82 -1.00 -12.16
C ASN A 28 1.98 -0.02 -11.33
N ARG A 29 0.65 0.01 -11.52
CA ARG A 29 -0.22 0.88 -10.73
C ARG A 29 -0.73 0.12 -9.52
N ALA A 30 -0.13 0.38 -8.36
CA ALA A 30 -0.63 -0.11 -7.09
C ALA A 30 -2.11 0.21 -6.86
N ASN A 31 -2.81 -0.75 -6.27
CA ASN A 31 -4.11 -0.50 -5.65
C ASN A 31 -3.90 0.06 -4.24
N ILE A 32 -4.59 1.15 -3.93
CA ILE A 32 -4.54 1.78 -2.62
C ILE A 32 -5.83 1.42 -1.88
N TRP A 33 -5.72 1.02 -0.63
CA TRP A 33 -6.87 0.63 0.18
C TRP A 33 -7.02 1.51 1.40
N LEU A 34 -8.19 2.11 1.60
CA LEU A 34 -8.57 2.66 2.90
C LEU A 34 -9.44 1.64 3.63
N VAL A 35 -9.02 1.27 4.83
CA VAL A 35 -9.73 0.37 5.75
C VAL A 35 -10.13 1.18 6.99
N ARG A 36 -11.44 1.38 7.16
CA ARG A 36 -12.01 2.07 8.31
C ARG A 36 -12.16 1.10 9.50
N GLY A 37 -11.90 1.58 10.70
CA GLY A 37 -12.30 0.91 11.94
C GLY A 37 -12.65 1.88 13.06
N SER A 38 -13.19 1.39 14.17
CA SER A 38 -13.83 2.22 15.19
C SER A 38 -12.88 3.16 15.96
N GLN A 39 -11.57 2.87 16.01
CA GLN A 39 -10.58 3.66 16.75
C GLN A 39 -9.47 4.24 15.87
N ARG A 40 -9.19 3.61 14.73
CA ARG A 40 -8.11 3.99 13.80
C ARG A 40 -8.50 3.59 12.38
N ASP A 41 -7.99 4.36 11.42
CA ASP A 41 -8.06 4.02 10.01
C ASP A 41 -6.68 3.59 9.50
N VAL A 42 -6.66 2.68 8.53
CA VAL A 42 -5.44 2.23 7.87
C VAL A 42 -5.53 2.50 6.38
N VAL A 43 -4.48 3.09 5.83
CA VAL A 43 -4.23 3.11 4.38
C VAL A 43 -3.20 2.04 4.07
N ILE A 44 -3.49 1.16 3.12
CA ILE A 44 -2.57 0.15 2.62
C ILE A 44 -2.10 0.63 1.25
N ASP A 45 -0.79 0.87 1.15
CA ASP A 45 -0.09 1.49 0.03
C ASP A 45 -0.53 2.93 -0.28
N THR A 46 0.27 3.69 -1.01
CA THR A 46 0.12 5.15 -1.08
C THR A 46 0.30 5.78 -2.46
N GLY A 47 0.49 4.96 -3.49
CA GLY A 47 0.70 5.45 -4.85
C GLY A 47 2.07 6.08 -5.04
N LEU A 48 2.22 6.77 -6.17
CA LEU A 48 3.44 7.51 -6.52
C LEU A 48 3.77 8.66 -5.56
N GLY A 49 2.79 9.15 -4.80
CA GLY A 49 2.97 10.34 -3.95
C GLY A 49 3.14 11.64 -4.74
N LEU A 50 2.65 11.70 -5.98
CA LEU A 50 2.63 12.96 -6.74
C LEU A 50 1.59 13.96 -6.19
N ARG A 51 0.64 13.49 -5.38
CA ARG A 51 -0.31 14.27 -4.60
C ARG A 51 -0.53 13.70 -3.21
N SER A 52 -0.96 14.56 -2.29
CA SER A 52 -1.26 14.21 -0.91
C SER A 52 -2.52 13.35 -0.84
N LEU A 53 -2.33 12.07 -0.55
CA LEU A 53 -3.42 11.14 -0.28
C LEU A 53 -4.20 11.50 0.99
N PRO A 54 -3.58 11.91 2.12
CA PRO A 54 -4.33 12.40 3.28
C PRO A 54 -5.25 13.59 2.97
N ASP A 55 -4.81 14.53 2.15
CA ASP A 55 -5.65 15.66 1.75
C ASP A 55 -6.83 15.21 0.88
N TYR A 56 -6.61 14.25 -0.01
CA TYR A 56 -7.69 13.63 -0.77
C TYR A 56 -8.70 12.95 0.16
N LEU A 57 -8.23 12.14 1.10
CA LEU A 57 -9.08 11.39 2.02
C LEU A 57 -9.93 12.33 2.91
N ARG A 58 -9.37 13.46 3.35
CA ARG A 58 -10.12 14.51 4.06
C ARG A 58 -11.11 15.24 3.14
N ALA A 59 -10.65 15.74 2.01
CA ALA A 59 -11.47 16.56 1.11
C ALA A 59 -12.61 15.78 0.42
N SER A 60 -12.47 14.45 0.32
CA SER A 60 -13.51 13.57 -0.22
C SER A 60 -14.53 13.10 0.83
N GLY A 61 -14.38 13.51 2.10
CA GLY A 61 -15.25 13.09 3.19
C GLY A 61 -15.00 11.66 3.69
N LEU A 62 -14.04 10.93 3.12
CA LEU A 62 -13.76 9.53 3.50
C LEU A 62 -13.26 9.39 4.94
N LEU A 63 -12.65 10.45 5.50
CA LEU A 63 -12.20 10.46 6.89
C LEU A 63 -13.20 11.01 7.90
N GLU A 64 -14.39 11.42 7.47
CA GLU A 64 -15.39 11.97 8.39
C GLU A 64 -15.75 10.94 9.47
N PRO A 65 -15.64 11.32 10.76
CA PRO A 65 -16.07 10.47 11.85
C PRO A 65 -17.61 10.44 11.92
N PRO A 66 -18.19 9.42 12.58
CA PRO A 66 -19.59 9.46 12.95
C PRO A 66 -19.93 10.74 13.73
N GLU A 67 -21.19 11.17 13.66
CA GLU A 67 -21.65 12.35 14.38
C GLU A 67 -21.33 12.24 15.88
N GLY A 68 -20.70 13.29 16.43
CA GLY A 68 -20.27 13.33 17.83
C GLY A 68 -18.94 12.63 18.14
N ALA A 69 -18.29 11.98 17.18
CA ALA A 69 -16.96 11.40 17.35
C ALA A 69 -15.83 12.33 16.85
N GLY A 70 -14.66 12.25 17.49
CA GLY A 70 -13.45 12.96 17.05
C GLY A 70 -12.77 12.31 15.85
N PRO A 71 -11.79 12.98 15.23
CA PRO A 71 -10.99 12.39 14.15
C PRO A 71 -10.23 11.16 14.66
N ARG A 72 -10.12 10.14 13.81
CA ARG A 72 -9.36 8.93 14.08
C ARG A 72 -7.92 9.07 13.58
N PRO A 73 -6.91 8.51 14.27
CA PRO A 73 -5.56 8.40 13.74
C PRO A 73 -5.56 7.62 12.42
N LEU A 74 -4.66 8.00 11.51
CA LEU A 74 -4.50 7.42 10.20
C LEU A 74 -3.10 6.82 10.06
N LEU A 75 -3.02 5.50 9.98
CA LEU A 75 -1.76 4.78 9.76
C LEU A 75 -1.63 4.42 8.28
N ALA A 76 -0.55 4.85 7.63
CA ALA A 76 -0.18 4.30 6.33
C ALA A 76 0.72 3.08 6.51
N VAL A 77 0.40 1.99 5.82
CA VAL A 77 1.18 0.76 5.79
C VAL A 77 1.60 0.53 4.34
N ALA A 78 2.91 0.49 4.09
CA ALA A 78 3.39 0.00 2.80
C ALA A 78 3.57 -1.51 2.87
N THR A 79 2.99 -2.21 1.90
CA THR A 79 3.18 -3.66 1.70
C THR A 79 4.63 -3.98 1.37
N HIS A 80 5.31 -3.07 0.66
CA HIS A 80 6.74 -3.06 0.39
C HIS A 80 7.19 -1.68 -0.13
N VAL A 81 8.49 -1.49 -0.40
CA VAL A 81 9.05 -0.15 -0.69
C VAL A 81 9.00 0.28 -2.14
N HIS A 82 8.46 -0.52 -3.06
CA HIS A 82 8.37 -0.07 -4.45
C HIS A 82 7.59 1.23 -4.56
N PHE A 83 7.96 2.01 -5.56
CA PHE A 83 7.67 3.43 -5.65
C PHE A 83 6.20 3.80 -5.76
N ASP A 84 5.41 2.92 -6.34
CA ASP A 84 3.96 3.01 -6.48
C ASP A 84 3.22 2.54 -5.21
N HIS A 85 3.91 1.92 -4.25
CA HIS A 85 3.35 1.56 -2.95
C HIS A 85 3.77 2.57 -1.86
N SER A 86 5.03 3.01 -1.89
CA SER A 86 5.65 3.79 -0.82
C SER A 86 5.80 5.29 -1.13
N GLY A 87 5.61 5.73 -2.38
CA GLY A 87 5.92 7.09 -2.81
C GLY A 87 5.11 8.17 -2.08
N GLY A 88 3.89 7.86 -1.65
CA GLY A 88 3.01 8.74 -0.91
C GLY A 88 3.22 8.75 0.61
N LEU A 89 4.05 7.87 1.18
CA LEU A 89 4.22 7.73 2.65
C LEU A 89 4.69 9.02 3.32
N GLN A 90 5.46 9.85 2.63
CA GLN A 90 5.95 11.15 3.12
C GLN A 90 4.83 12.13 3.54
N HIS A 91 3.59 11.89 3.09
CA HIS A 91 2.44 12.73 3.44
C HIS A 91 1.79 12.33 4.78
N PHE A 92 2.21 11.21 5.38
CA PHE A 92 1.59 10.64 6.57
C PHE A 92 2.45 10.85 7.82
N GLU A 93 1.79 11.08 8.96
CA GLU A 93 2.44 11.20 10.26
C GLU A 93 2.79 9.84 10.86
N GLU A 94 1.90 8.84 10.72
CA GLU A 94 2.13 7.46 11.14
C GLU A 94 2.37 6.57 9.91
N VAL A 95 3.53 5.91 9.88
CA VAL A 95 3.98 5.05 8.79
C VAL A 95 4.48 3.72 9.34
N ALA A 96 3.98 2.62 8.79
CA ALA A 96 4.47 1.28 9.07
C ALA A 96 4.98 0.59 7.81
N VAL A 97 6.03 -0.21 7.99
CA VAL A 97 6.60 -1.06 6.94
C VAL A 97 7.24 -2.28 7.60
N HIS A 98 7.41 -3.37 6.86
CA HIS A 98 8.14 -4.54 7.36
C HIS A 98 9.58 -4.18 7.73
N SER A 99 10.11 -4.79 8.80
CA SER A 99 11.46 -4.48 9.31
C SER A 99 12.56 -4.63 8.25
N ALA A 100 12.42 -5.61 7.33
CA ALA A 100 13.37 -5.85 6.25
C ALA A 100 13.44 -4.71 5.22
N GLU A 101 12.37 -3.94 5.07
CA GLU A 101 12.25 -2.81 4.13
C GLU A 101 12.68 -1.46 4.73
N ALA A 102 12.68 -1.38 6.06
CA ALA A 102 12.81 -0.11 6.79
C ALA A 102 14.07 0.67 6.44
N ALA A 103 15.18 -0.03 6.19
CA ALA A 103 16.45 0.61 5.86
C ALA A 103 16.42 1.28 4.48
N ALA A 104 15.76 0.66 3.49
CA ALA A 104 15.58 1.22 2.16
C ALA A 104 14.69 2.46 2.21
N LEU A 105 13.55 2.36 2.91
CA LEU A 105 12.62 3.47 3.09
C LEU A 105 13.27 4.66 3.81
N LEU A 106 14.01 4.40 4.90
CA LEU A 106 14.69 5.45 5.67
C LEU A 106 15.71 6.23 4.84
N ARG A 107 16.40 5.56 3.90
CA ARG A 107 17.39 6.20 3.03
C ARG A 107 16.78 6.84 1.79
N GLY A 108 15.52 6.55 1.46
CA GLY A 108 14.98 6.83 0.13
C GLY A 108 15.80 6.08 -0.94
N ASP A 109 16.03 4.79 -0.74
CA ASP A 109 16.83 3.95 -1.63
C ASP A 109 16.07 3.71 -2.94
N ASN A 110 16.37 4.52 -3.95
CA ASN A 110 15.62 4.53 -5.21
C ASN A 110 15.92 3.32 -6.11
N TYR A 111 17.01 2.58 -5.83
CA TYR A 111 17.29 1.32 -6.51
C TYR A 111 16.36 0.23 -5.98
N GLU A 112 16.25 0.10 -4.66
CA GLU A 112 15.37 -0.87 -4.03
C GLU A 112 13.89 -0.50 -4.11
N ALA A 113 13.56 0.79 -4.11
CA ALA A 113 12.21 1.26 -4.39
C ALA A 113 11.85 1.19 -5.89
N VAL A 114 12.78 0.75 -6.76
CA VAL A 114 12.54 0.51 -8.19
C VAL A 114 11.92 1.74 -8.86
N THR A 115 12.48 2.94 -8.64
CA THR A 115 11.88 4.19 -9.17
C THR A 115 12.08 4.34 -10.68
N TRP A 116 11.46 3.47 -11.46
CA TRP A 116 11.57 3.34 -12.91
C TRP A 116 10.33 3.90 -13.59
N LEU A 117 9.97 5.12 -13.20
CA LEU A 117 8.83 5.83 -13.76
C LEU A 117 9.20 6.47 -15.11
N SER A 118 8.29 6.37 -16.07
CA SER A 118 8.38 6.99 -17.38
C SER A 118 7.42 8.18 -17.51
N ASP A 119 7.82 9.20 -18.27
CA ASP A 119 6.94 10.33 -18.61
C ASP A 119 5.67 9.87 -19.35
N ARG A 120 5.73 8.71 -20.04
CA ARG A 120 4.58 8.14 -20.78
C ARG A 120 3.52 7.54 -19.87
N GLU A 121 3.88 7.15 -18.65
CA GLU A 121 2.96 6.54 -17.69
C GLU A 121 2.17 7.60 -16.90
N VAL A 122 2.60 8.86 -16.94
CA VAL A 122 1.91 9.97 -16.27
C VAL A 122 1.18 10.81 -17.30
N ALA A 123 -0.07 10.42 -17.61
CA ALA A 123 -0.90 11.03 -18.64
C ALA A 123 -1.12 12.54 -18.44
N ARG A 124 -1.15 12.99 -17.17
CA ARG A 124 -1.20 14.41 -16.82
C ARG A 124 -0.17 14.74 -15.76
N PRO A 125 0.91 15.46 -16.10
CA PRO A 125 1.94 15.82 -15.13
C PRO A 125 1.38 16.65 -13.96
N PRO A 126 1.91 16.45 -12.74
CA PRO A 126 1.45 17.17 -11.55
C PRO A 126 1.71 18.68 -11.62
N ARG A 127 2.73 19.12 -12.34
CA ARG A 127 3.08 20.54 -12.47
C ARG A 127 3.82 20.81 -13.77
N PRO A 128 3.80 22.06 -14.29
CA PRO A 128 4.61 22.43 -15.44
C PRO A 128 6.08 22.05 -15.26
N GLY A 129 6.69 21.50 -16.30
CA GLY A 129 8.11 21.09 -16.28
C GLY A 129 8.43 19.82 -15.49
N TRP A 130 7.44 19.12 -14.92
CA TRP A 130 7.68 17.81 -14.30
C TRP A 130 8.21 16.80 -15.33
N ARG A 131 9.13 15.94 -14.87
CA ARG A 131 9.73 14.85 -15.64
C ARG A 131 9.96 13.64 -14.74
N ALA A 132 9.57 12.46 -15.20
CA ALA A 132 9.69 11.20 -14.47
C ALA A 132 11.14 10.86 -14.10
N ARG A 133 12.12 11.24 -14.93
CA ARG A 133 13.55 11.04 -14.60
C ARG A 133 14.00 11.72 -13.29
N HIS A 134 13.27 12.73 -12.81
CA HIS A 134 13.55 13.41 -11.53
C HIS A 134 12.70 12.86 -10.37
N PHE A 135 11.76 11.96 -10.64
CA PHE A 135 10.94 11.34 -9.60
C PHE A 135 11.80 10.44 -8.73
N ARG A 136 11.60 10.56 -7.42
CA ARG A 136 12.29 9.76 -6.40
C ARG A 136 11.31 9.48 -5.28
N VAL A 137 11.42 8.29 -4.67
CA VAL A 137 10.77 8.02 -3.38
C VAL A 137 11.56 8.75 -2.29
N PRO A 138 10.94 9.67 -1.54
CA PRO A 138 11.65 10.43 -0.52
C PRO A 138 11.97 9.56 0.71
N PRO A 139 13.04 9.86 1.45
CA PRO A 139 13.34 9.17 2.69
C PRO A 139 12.23 9.38 3.72
N VAL A 140 11.72 8.28 4.28
CA VAL A 140 10.69 8.31 5.33
C VAL A 140 11.16 7.47 6.51
N ARG A 141 11.11 8.03 7.72
CA ARG A 141 11.34 7.27 8.94
C ARG A 141 10.04 6.54 9.31
N PRO A 142 9.98 5.20 9.28
CA PRO A 142 8.81 4.49 9.75
C PRO A 142 8.62 4.73 11.26
N THR A 143 7.38 5.00 11.67
CA THR A 143 7.01 5.13 13.09
C THR A 143 6.77 3.76 13.73
N ARG A 144 6.48 2.73 12.91
CA ARG A 144 6.33 1.34 13.35
C ARG A 144 7.04 0.40 12.39
N LEU A 145 7.78 -0.56 12.95
CA LEU A 145 8.32 -1.69 12.20
C LEU A 145 7.40 -2.89 12.40
N LEU A 146 7.03 -3.54 11.30
CA LEU A 146 6.18 -4.72 11.29
C LEU A 146 7.02 -5.99 11.14
N GLN A 147 6.55 -7.06 11.76
CA GLN A 147 7.06 -8.43 11.62
C GLN A 147 5.91 -9.40 11.32
N GLU A 148 6.25 -10.62 10.91
CA GLU A 148 5.31 -11.74 10.82
C GLU A 148 4.46 -11.88 12.10
N GLY A 149 3.15 -12.00 11.93
CA GLY A 149 2.21 -12.23 13.02
C GLY A 149 1.80 -10.98 13.80
N ASP A 150 2.43 -9.82 13.57
CA ASP A 150 2.01 -8.57 14.19
C ASP A 150 0.55 -8.24 13.86
N VAL A 151 -0.15 -7.63 14.82
CA VAL A 151 -1.53 -7.21 14.63
C VAL A 151 -1.62 -5.69 14.59
N ILE A 152 -2.28 -5.17 13.56
CA ILE A 152 -2.69 -3.78 13.45
C ILE A 152 -4.17 -3.73 13.87
N SER A 153 -4.42 -3.26 15.09
CA SER A 153 -5.78 -3.04 15.59
C SER A 153 -6.32 -1.71 15.10
N LEU A 154 -7.53 -1.75 14.55
CA LEU A 154 -8.33 -0.59 14.17
C LEU A 154 -9.49 -0.35 15.17
N GLY A 155 -9.54 -1.11 16.26
CA GLY A 155 -10.66 -1.17 17.21
C GLY A 155 -11.51 -2.42 16.98
N ASP A 156 -12.60 -2.27 16.25
CA ASP A 156 -13.55 -3.35 15.87
C ASP A 156 -13.07 -4.25 14.71
N ARG A 157 -11.82 -4.04 14.27
CA ARG A 157 -11.21 -4.74 13.15
C ARG A 157 -9.72 -4.91 13.39
N GLN A 158 -9.18 -6.04 12.94
CA GLN A 158 -7.77 -6.38 13.10
C GLN A 158 -7.19 -6.85 11.76
N LEU A 159 -5.99 -6.39 11.44
CA LEU A 159 -5.21 -6.85 10.30
C LEU A 159 -3.95 -7.56 10.82
N THR A 160 -3.82 -8.86 10.53
CA THR A 160 -2.61 -9.63 10.86
C THR A 160 -1.59 -9.47 9.74
N VAL A 161 -0.36 -9.10 10.07
CA VAL A 161 0.77 -9.04 9.14
C VAL A 161 1.22 -10.45 8.80
N MET A 162 1.33 -10.72 7.49
CA MET A 162 1.92 -11.95 6.97
C MET A 162 3.13 -11.60 6.14
N HIS A 163 4.32 -11.99 6.58
CA HIS A 163 5.55 -11.84 5.80
C HIS A 163 5.54 -12.85 4.65
N MET A 164 5.58 -12.32 3.43
CA MET A 164 5.45 -13.05 2.18
C MET A 164 6.55 -12.60 1.21
N PRO A 165 7.83 -12.87 1.54
CA PRO A 165 8.95 -12.45 0.72
C PRO A 165 8.92 -13.14 -0.65
N GLY A 166 9.58 -12.52 -1.62
CA GLY A 166 9.70 -13.08 -2.97
C GLY A 166 9.71 -11.99 -4.01
N HIS A 167 8.71 -11.11 -3.98
CA HIS A 167 8.66 -9.91 -4.83
C HIS A 167 9.67 -8.87 -4.35
N SER A 168 9.61 -8.54 -3.06
CA SER A 168 10.65 -7.83 -2.32
C SER A 168 11.02 -8.63 -1.06
N ARG A 169 12.11 -8.23 -0.39
CA ARG A 169 12.60 -8.95 0.81
C ARG A 169 11.66 -8.87 2.01
N GLY A 170 10.86 -7.81 2.11
CA GLY A 170 9.90 -7.59 3.19
C GLY A 170 8.48 -7.35 2.69
N SER A 171 8.13 -7.89 1.52
CA SER A 171 6.75 -7.94 1.06
C SER A 171 5.84 -8.55 2.13
N ILE A 172 4.71 -7.90 2.40
CA ILE A 172 3.70 -8.38 3.36
C ILE A 172 2.32 -8.43 2.71
N CYS A 173 1.53 -9.40 3.16
CA CYS A 173 0.07 -9.33 3.06
C CYS A 173 -0.51 -8.84 4.41
N LEU A 174 -1.69 -8.23 4.36
CA LEU A 174 -2.49 -7.91 5.54
C LEU A 174 -3.77 -8.75 5.54
N HIS A 175 -3.93 -9.61 6.55
CA HIS A 175 -5.03 -10.55 6.66
C HIS A 175 -6.06 -10.11 7.69
N ASP A 176 -7.27 -9.82 7.22
CA ASP A 176 -8.46 -9.71 8.05
C ASP A 176 -9.09 -11.11 8.19
N LYS A 177 -8.77 -11.77 9.30
CA LYS A 177 -9.19 -13.15 9.58
C LYS A 177 -10.70 -13.28 9.73
N ASP A 178 -11.34 -12.32 10.40
CA ASP A 178 -12.77 -12.38 10.71
C ASP A 178 -13.63 -12.25 9.44
N ARG A 179 -13.17 -11.42 8.49
CA ARG A 179 -13.85 -11.22 7.19
C ARG A 179 -13.27 -12.08 6.08
N LYS A 180 -12.22 -12.86 6.36
CA LYS A 180 -11.47 -13.68 5.40
C LYS A 180 -11.02 -12.89 4.16
N ILE A 181 -10.59 -11.66 4.38
CA ILE A 181 -10.09 -10.75 3.33
C ILE A 181 -8.56 -10.67 3.45
N LEU A 182 -7.87 -10.79 2.32
CA LEU A 182 -6.42 -10.61 2.24
C LEU A 182 -6.11 -9.43 1.33
N PHE A 183 -5.37 -8.45 1.83
CA PHE A 183 -4.72 -7.43 1.00
C PHE A 183 -3.34 -7.96 0.64
N SER A 184 -3.11 -8.28 -0.63
CA SER A 184 -1.93 -9.05 -1.05
C SER A 184 -0.73 -8.21 -1.43
N GLY A 185 -0.92 -6.93 -1.75
CA GLY A 185 0.09 -6.16 -2.47
C GLY A 185 0.58 -6.96 -3.69
N ASP A 186 1.89 -6.96 -3.91
CA ASP A 186 2.50 -7.62 -5.07
C ASP A 186 2.90 -9.09 -4.80
N VAL A 187 2.27 -9.75 -3.83
CA VAL A 187 2.42 -11.21 -3.64
C VAL A 187 1.54 -11.98 -4.62
N VAL A 188 0.33 -11.48 -4.89
CA VAL A 188 -0.60 -11.99 -5.91
C VAL A 188 -1.38 -10.82 -6.50
N TYR A 189 -1.41 -10.76 -7.83
CA TYR A 189 -2.07 -9.73 -8.63
C TYR A 189 -2.36 -10.25 -10.04
N ASP A 190 -3.21 -9.53 -10.76
CA ASP A 190 -3.50 -9.82 -12.17
C ASP A 190 -2.34 -9.35 -13.06
N GLY A 191 -1.62 -10.28 -13.68
CA GLY A 191 -0.53 -9.95 -14.58
C GLY A 191 0.53 -11.02 -14.73
N SER A 192 1.64 -10.67 -15.35
CA SER A 192 2.85 -11.51 -15.37
C SER A 192 3.61 -11.31 -14.08
N MET A 193 4.10 -12.41 -13.49
CA MET A 193 4.88 -12.37 -12.26
C MET A 193 6.17 -11.55 -12.45
N ILE A 194 6.44 -10.69 -11.47
CA ILE A 194 7.63 -9.85 -11.37
C ILE A 194 8.52 -10.43 -10.26
N ASP A 195 9.50 -11.24 -10.66
CA ASP A 195 10.40 -12.00 -9.78
C ASP A 195 11.90 -11.68 -10.01
N TRP A 196 12.18 -10.64 -10.79
CA TRP A 196 13.52 -10.26 -11.26
C TRP A 196 13.98 -8.88 -10.77
N LEU A 197 13.21 -8.23 -9.90
CA LEU A 197 13.55 -6.93 -9.31
C LEU A 197 14.66 -7.06 -8.26
N PRO A 198 15.29 -5.93 -7.87
CA PRO A 198 16.21 -5.92 -6.75
C PRO A 198 15.61 -6.61 -5.52
N TYR A 199 16.35 -7.58 -4.99
CA TYR A 199 15.96 -8.36 -3.81
C TYR A 199 14.76 -9.29 -3.99
N SER A 200 14.26 -9.46 -5.21
CA SER A 200 13.36 -10.58 -5.52
C SER A 200 14.09 -11.92 -5.37
N ARG A 201 13.38 -12.93 -4.89
CA ARG A 201 13.89 -14.30 -4.70
C ARG A 201 12.81 -15.32 -5.04
N ILE A 202 13.00 -16.04 -6.13
CA ILE A 202 12.03 -17.03 -6.65
C ILE A 202 11.70 -18.11 -5.60
N SER A 203 12.71 -18.63 -4.87
CA SER A 203 12.46 -19.64 -3.83
C SER A 203 11.53 -19.14 -2.73
N ASP A 204 11.70 -17.88 -2.32
CA ASP A 204 10.89 -17.25 -1.30
C ASP A 204 9.47 -16.99 -1.84
N TYR A 205 9.38 -16.56 -3.10
CA TYR A 205 8.11 -16.36 -3.81
C TYR A 205 7.29 -17.66 -3.87
N VAL A 206 7.93 -18.78 -4.25
CA VAL A 206 7.28 -20.10 -4.29
C VAL A 206 6.75 -20.49 -2.91
N ALA A 207 7.54 -20.30 -1.85
CA ALA A 207 7.10 -20.59 -0.48
C ALA A 207 5.93 -19.70 -0.04
N SER A 208 5.97 -18.41 -0.39
CA SER A 208 4.88 -17.47 -0.12
C SER A 208 3.59 -17.85 -0.86
N CYS A 209 3.68 -18.24 -2.14
CA CYS A 209 2.54 -18.73 -2.91
C CYS A 209 1.97 -20.03 -2.34
N GLN A 210 2.81 -20.98 -1.92
CA GLN A 210 2.37 -22.22 -1.26
C GLN A 210 1.60 -21.92 0.03
N ARG A 211 2.14 -21.04 0.88
CA ARG A 211 1.49 -20.60 2.11
C ARG A 211 0.14 -19.92 1.83
N LEU A 212 0.04 -19.15 0.75
CA LEU A 212 -1.22 -18.53 0.34
C LEU A 212 -2.25 -19.58 -0.14
N MET A 213 -1.83 -20.57 -0.93
CA MET A 213 -2.70 -21.67 -1.35
C MET A 213 -3.24 -22.43 -0.13
N GLU A 214 -2.41 -22.72 0.86
CA GLU A 214 -2.84 -23.36 2.11
C GLU A 214 -3.91 -22.56 2.87
N LEU A 215 -3.84 -21.23 2.87
CA LEU A 215 -4.87 -20.39 3.48
C LEU A 215 -6.21 -20.50 2.76
N VAL A 216 -6.17 -20.51 1.43
CA VAL A 216 -7.37 -20.65 0.59
C VAL A 216 -7.97 -22.04 0.76
N ASP A 217 -7.16 -23.10 0.71
CA ASP A 217 -7.61 -24.49 0.87
C ASP A 217 -8.24 -24.74 2.24
N ARG A 218 -7.77 -24.04 3.28
CA ARG A 218 -8.33 -24.09 4.64
C ARG A 218 -9.56 -23.18 4.84
N GLY A 219 -9.99 -22.45 3.81
CA GLY A 219 -11.12 -21.52 3.88
C GLY A 219 -10.88 -20.33 4.81
N LEU A 220 -9.62 -19.93 5.01
CA LEU A 220 -9.20 -18.79 5.84
C LEU A 220 -9.16 -17.47 5.06
N VAL A 221 -9.15 -17.55 3.73
CA VAL A 221 -9.25 -16.41 2.80
C VAL A 221 -10.32 -16.75 1.76
N GLU A 222 -11.32 -15.87 1.63
CA GLU A 222 -12.39 -15.98 0.63
C GLU A 222 -12.30 -14.87 -0.42
N LYS A 223 -11.64 -13.75 -0.08
CA LYS A 223 -11.48 -12.60 -0.96
C LYS A 223 -10.07 -12.06 -0.90
N VAL A 224 -9.42 -11.98 -2.06
CA VAL A 224 -8.14 -11.30 -2.23
C VAL A 224 -8.40 -9.91 -2.83
N LEU A 225 -7.81 -8.90 -2.21
CA LEU A 225 -7.77 -7.52 -2.68
C LEU A 225 -6.32 -7.24 -3.08
N ALA A 226 -6.04 -7.53 -4.35
CA ALA A 226 -4.78 -7.22 -5.02
C ALA A 226 -4.88 -5.85 -5.68
#